data_AF-A0A7W0RNW4-F1
#
_entry.id   AF-A0A7W0RNW4-F1
#
_cell.length_a   1.000
_cell.length_b   1.000
_cell.length_c   1.000
_cell.angle_alpha   90.00
_cell.angle_beta   90.00
_cell.angle_gamma   90.00
#
_symmetry.space_group_name_H-M   'P 1'
#
loop_
_entity.id
_entity.type
_entity.pdbx_description
1 polymer ?
#
loop_
_entity_poly.entity_id
_entity_poly.type
_entity_poly.pdbx_seq_one_letter_code
_entity_poly.pdbx_strand_id
1 'polypeptide(L)'
;MTRETAPLVGLKQALHAFATAAATQSQGHIRPLHQHLAQRLVIEGGFRPEDITPRPPLRIERGKRGSSYSLVFDAALANASEQTVLGGLKTKSVDVVVSKREIGPSLAISVKGTFNAFRNLTNRMEEAAGDCTNLHIAYPALVYGFLHVLRANRASDTSTRNDVAIEESGAVVDSIRRYHDAMARITNRSDIRNDVSRYEAVAIALVHPSGESIAEVVGDFPLSESPLAFARFFDDLYRAYDLRFVYTAPALEPITRRMIWSESSPVIESAIASGFLPRLGSDE
;
A
#
# COMPACT_ATOMS: atom_id res chain seq x y z
N MET A 1 35.25 -6.86 2.19
CA MET A 1 33.97 -7.16 2.84
C MET A 1 32.88 -7.05 1.80
N THR A 2 32.38 -8.19 1.33
CA THR A 2 31.17 -8.28 0.51
C THR A 2 30.03 -7.67 1.32
N ARG A 3 29.48 -6.53 0.87
CA ARG A 3 28.26 -5.98 1.48
C ARG A 3 27.14 -6.96 1.17
N GLU A 4 26.68 -7.68 2.18
CA GLU A 4 25.49 -8.52 2.08
C GLU A 4 24.32 -7.58 1.73
N THR A 5 23.70 -7.78 0.56
CA THR A 5 22.59 -6.96 0.09
C THR A 5 21.39 -7.16 1.01
N ALA A 6 20.86 -6.09 1.59
CA ALA A 6 19.66 -6.14 2.44
C ALA A 6 18.51 -6.85 1.69
N PRO A 7 17.85 -7.87 2.25
CA PRO A 7 16.77 -8.61 1.58
C PRO A 7 15.44 -7.85 1.68
N LEU A 8 15.33 -6.73 0.98
CA LEU A 8 14.07 -6.00 0.86
C LEU A 8 13.08 -6.78 -0.02
N VAL A 9 11.79 -6.59 0.24
CA VAL A 9 10.71 -7.27 -0.48
C VAL A 9 10.23 -6.36 -1.59
N GLY A 10 10.71 -6.62 -2.82
CA GLY A 10 10.25 -5.90 -4.01
C GLY A 10 8.82 -6.24 -4.40
N LEU A 11 8.19 -5.40 -5.24
CA LEU A 11 6.77 -5.56 -5.61
C LEU A 11 6.51 -6.92 -6.29
N LYS A 12 7.33 -7.30 -7.28
CA LYS A 12 7.17 -8.59 -7.99
C LYS A 12 7.29 -9.78 -7.03
N GLN A 13 8.22 -9.72 -6.08
CA GLN A 13 8.38 -10.76 -5.05
C GLN A 13 7.15 -10.84 -4.13
N ALA A 14 6.63 -9.69 -3.70
CA ALA A 14 5.42 -9.64 -2.88
C ALA A 14 4.19 -10.20 -3.61
N LEU A 15 4.01 -9.81 -4.88
CA LEU A 15 2.91 -10.27 -5.72
C LEU A 15 3.03 -11.74 -6.11
N HIS A 16 4.23 -12.33 -6.09
CA HIS A 16 4.42 -13.74 -6.40
C HIS A 16 3.72 -14.66 -5.40
N ALA A 17 3.76 -14.31 -4.11
CA ALA A 17 3.01 -15.05 -3.09
C ALA A 17 1.49 -14.97 -3.34
N PHE A 18 0.99 -13.82 -3.79
CA PHE A 18 -0.41 -13.64 -4.17
C PHE A 18 -0.77 -14.44 -5.42
N ALA A 19 0.06 -14.40 -6.45
CA ALA A 19 -0.15 -15.06 -7.74
C ALA A 19 -0.18 -16.60 -7.60
N THR A 20 0.70 -17.16 -6.79
CA THR A 20 0.92 -18.62 -6.68
C THR A 20 0.16 -19.32 -5.55
N ALA A 21 -0.43 -18.57 -4.61
CA ALA A 21 -1.11 -19.18 -3.47
C ALA A 21 -2.27 -20.12 -3.86
N ALA A 22 -2.36 -21.28 -3.22
CA ALA A 22 -3.46 -22.21 -3.46
C ALA A 22 -4.77 -21.78 -2.78
N ALA A 23 -4.68 -21.02 -1.69
CA ALA A 23 -5.84 -20.62 -0.88
C ALA A 23 -5.63 -19.23 -0.24
N THR A 24 -6.74 -18.59 0.10
CA THR A 24 -6.77 -17.28 0.77
C THR A 24 -6.75 -17.37 2.30
N GLN A 25 -6.77 -18.59 2.86
CA GLN A 25 -6.74 -18.80 4.30
C GLN A 25 -5.46 -18.19 4.91
N SER A 26 -5.57 -17.75 6.17
CA SER A 26 -4.48 -17.18 7.00
C SER A 26 -3.74 -15.95 6.45
N GLN A 27 -4.25 -15.29 5.39
CA GLN A 27 -3.65 -14.11 4.74
C GLN A 27 -2.21 -14.33 4.22
N GLY A 28 -1.69 -15.56 4.19
CA GLY A 28 -0.30 -15.82 3.76
C GLY A 28 0.00 -15.33 2.34
N HIS A 29 -1.01 -15.32 1.48
CA HIS A 29 -0.97 -14.82 0.11
C HIS A 29 -0.79 -13.31 -0.03
N ILE A 30 -1.09 -12.51 1.02
CA ILE A 30 -1.09 -11.05 0.94
C ILE A 30 -0.10 -10.40 1.91
N ARG A 31 0.33 -11.08 2.98
CA ARG A 31 1.31 -10.57 3.95
C ARG A 31 2.63 -10.06 3.33
N PRO A 32 3.23 -10.70 2.32
CA PRO A 32 4.41 -10.15 1.65
C PRO A 32 4.15 -8.78 1.02
N LEU A 33 2.93 -8.52 0.55
CA LEU A 33 2.52 -7.21 0.06
C LEU A 33 2.42 -6.20 1.21
N HIS A 34 1.92 -6.58 2.38
CA HIS A 34 1.91 -5.68 3.55
C HIS A 34 3.34 -5.23 3.91
N GLN A 35 4.30 -6.16 3.87
CA GLN A 35 5.72 -5.86 4.09
C GLN A 35 6.30 -4.93 3.02
N HIS A 36 6.01 -5.18 1.74
CA HIS A 36 6.42 -4.29 0.66
C HIS A 36 5.88 -2.86 0.84
N LEU A 37 4.60 -2.72 1.17
CA LEU A 37 3.98 -1.41 1.40
C LEU A 37 4.58 -0.70 2.63
N ALA A 38 4.82 -1.42 3.73
CA ALA A 38 5.48 -0.87 4.92
C ALA A 38 6.92 -0.39 4.62
N GLN A 39 7.69 -1.18 3.85
CA GLN A 39 9.02 -0.76 3.38
C GLN A 39 8.95 0.48 2.49
N ARG A 40 7.94 0.55 1.61
CA ARG A 40 7.73 1.70 0.71
C ARG A 40 7.43 2.98 1.47
N LEU A 41 6.58 2.92 2.50
CA LEU A 41 6.31 4.05 3.40
C LEU A 41 7.59 4.57 4.09
N VAL A 42 8.53 3.69 4.47
CA VAL A 42 9.82 4.15 4.99
C VAL A 42 10.70 4.73 3.87
N ILE A 43 11.02 3.92 2.87
CA ILE A 43 12.06 4.20 1.88
C ILE A 43 11.68 5.39 0.99
N GLU A 44 10.46 5.41 0.48
CA GLU A 44 9.96 6.46 -0.42
C GLU A 44 9.14 7.51 0.34
N GLY A 45 8.39 7.06 1.34
CA GLY A 45 7.53 7.94 2.12
C GLY A 45 8.28 8.75 3.17
N GLY A 46 9.47 8.36 3.61
CA GLY A 46 10.21 9.06 4.66
C GLY A 46 9.60 8.87 6.06
N PHE A 47 8.74 7.88 6.23
CA PHE A 47 8.16 7.56 7.54
C PHE A 47 9.17 6.82 8.43
N ARG A 48 9.05 7.02 9.73
CA ARG A 48 9.87 6.32 10.73
C ARG A 48 9.47 4.86 10.82
N PRO A 49 10.38 3.88 10.71
CA PRO A 49 10.05 2.46 10.82
C PRO A 49 9.30 2.10 12.11
N GLU A 50 9.64 2.76 13.22
CA GLU A 50 9.02 2.55 14.53
C GLU A 50 7.55 3.00 14.61
N ASP A 51 7.11 3.90 13.72
CA ASP A 51 5.73 4.37 13.66
C ASP A 51 4.84 3.42 12.81
N ILE A 52 5.42 2.43 12.13
CA ILE A 52 4.72 1.58 11.16
C ILE A 52 4.43 0.20 11.72
N THR A 53 3.20 -0.26 11.52
CA THR A 53 2.79 -1.66 11.74
C THR A 53 2.20 -2.22 10.45
N PRO A 54 2.62 -3.41 9.95
CA PRO A 54 3.73 -4.23 10.42
C PRO A 54 5.07 -3.48 10.36
N ARG A 55 5.94 -3.70 11.35
CA ARG A 55 7.23 -3.00 11.42
C ARG A 55 8.18 -3.57 10.36
N PRO A 56 8.70 -2.77 9.42
CA PRO A 56 9.68 -3.24 8.45
C PRO A 56 11.06 -3.44 9.12
N PRO A 57 11.95 -4.27 8.54
CA PRO A 57 13.30 -4.56 9.06
C PRO A 57 14.28 -3.39 8.81
N LEU A 58 13.89 -2.19 9.22
CA LEU A 58 14.63 -0.95 8.98
C LEU A 58 14.79 -0.19 10.30
N ARG A 59 15.96 0.41 10.49
CA ARG A 59 16.21 1.39 11.55
C ARG A 59 16.91 2.61 11.01
N ILE A 60 16.73 3.71 11.73
CA ILE A 60 17.36 4.98 11.42
C ILE A 60 18.63 5.13 12.26
N GLU A 61 19.73 5.48 11.60
CA GLU A 61 20.95 5.98 12.23
C GLU A 61 21.13 7.46 11.94
N ARG A 62 21.61 8.21 12.93
CA ARG A 62 22.02 9.60 12.71
C ARG A 62 23.45 9.62 12.17
N GLY A 63 23.65 10.33 11.07
CA GLY A 63 24.97 10.55 10.50
C GLY A 63 25.87 11.37 11.42
N LYS A 64 27.19 11.26 11.23
CA LYS A 64 28.22 11.93 12.05
C LYS A 64 28.10 13.46 12.09
N ARG A 65 27.40 14.08 11.13
CA ARG A 65 27.17 15.54 11.04
C ARG A 65 25.79 16.00 11.56
N GLY A 66 25.05 15.13 12.23
CA GLY A 66 23.84 15.50 12.98
C GLY A 66 22.57 15.80 12.16
N SER A 67 22.70 16.21 10.89
CA SER A 67 21.58 16.55 10.01
C SER A 67 21.19 15.47 9.00
N SER A 68 21.99 14.41 8.81
CA SER A 68 21.65 13.35 7.85
C SER A 68 21.11 12.10 8.55
N TYR A 69 20.04 11.54 8.00
CA TYR A 69 19.46 10.27 8.44
C TYR A 69 19.86 9.14 7.50
N SER A 70 20.37 8.06 8.06
CA SER A 70 20.78 6.87 7.31
C SER A 70 19.85 5.70 7.61
N LEU A 71 19.34 5.05 6.57
CA LEU A 71 18.58 3.80 6.71
C LEU A 71 19.51 2.59 6.73
N VAL A 72 19.31 1.74 7.75
CA VAL A 72 20.06 0.48 7.92
C VAL A 72 19.07 -0.67 8.04
N PHE A 73 19.38 -1.78 7.38
CA PHE A 73 18.61 -3.01 7.49
C PHE A 73 18.90 -3.71 8.82
N ASP A 74 17.84 -4.14 9.51
CA ASP A 74 17.90 -4.89 10.75
C ASP A 74 16.74 -5.87 10.83
N ALA A 75 17.02 -7.14 10.55
CA ALA A 75 16.01 -8.20 10.53
C ALA A 75 15.35 -8.43 11.90
N ALA A 76 16.05 -8.13 13.01
CA ALA A 76 15.53 -8.37 14.36
C ALA A 76 14.35 -7.44 14.71
N LEU A 77 14.18 -6.35 13.97
CA LEU A 77 13.10 -5.38 14.18
C LEU A 77 11.82 -5.71 13.41
N ALA A 78 11.87 -6.67 12.48
CA ALA A 78 10.71 -7.03 11.68
C ALA A 78 9.58 -7.56 12.57
N ASN A 79 8.37 -7.05 12.35
CA ASN A 79 7.16 -7.59 12.95
C ASN A 79 6.11 -7.77 11.87
N ALA A 80 5.43 -8.92 11.85
CA ALA A 80 4.39 -9.25 10.89
C ALA A 80 2.97 -9.05 11.43
N SER A 81 2.81 -8.61 12.69
CA SER A 81 1.48 -8.35 13.27
C SER A 81 0.81 -7.15 12.63
N GLU A 82 -0.51 -7.24 12.47
CA GLU A 82 -1.38 -6.12 12.12
C GLU A 82 -1.77 -5.32 13.38
N GLN A 83 -2.12 -4.05 13.20
CA GLN A 83 -2.63 -3.22 14.30
C GLN A 83 -4.15 -3.20 14.28
N THR A 84 -4.76 -3.48 15.44
CA THR A 84 -6.20 -3.22 15.63
C THR A 84 -6.40 -1.76 15.97
N VAL A 85 -7.23 -1.08 15.18
CA VAL A 85 -7.63 0.31 15.36
C VAL A 85 -9.10 0.36 15.76
N LEU A 86 -9.44 1.20 16.74
CA LEU A 86 -10.82 1.44 17.15
C LEU A 86 -11.49 2.38 16.16
N GLY A 87 -12.36 1.85 15.28
CA GLY A 87 -13.20 2.69 14.43
C GLY A 87 -14.42 3.24 15.17
N GLY A 88 -15.19 4.09 14.50
CA GLY A 88 -16.36 4.75 15.07
C GLY A 88 -17.53 3.82 15.38
N LEU A 89 -17.62 2.69 14.67
CA LEU A 89 -18.68 1.68 14.84
C LEU A 89 -18.13 0.35 15.36
N LYS A 90 -16.94 -0.05 14.91
CA LYS A 90 -16.30 -1.32 15.27
C LYS A 90 -14.79 -1.22 15.22
N THR A 91 -14.11 -2.12 15.91
CA THR A 91 -12.67 -2.31 15.72
C THR A 91 -12.37 -2.86 14.33
N LYS A 92 -11.18 -2.52 13.82
CA LYS A 92 -10.68 -3.00 12.53
C LYS A 92 -9.20 -3.34 12.64
N SER A 93 -8.83 -4.54 12.23
CA SER A 93 -7.43 -4.86 11.92
C SER A 93 -7.06 -4.17 10.61
N VAL A 94 -6.08 -3.27 10.67
CA VAL A 94 -5.57 -2.53 9.52
C VAL A 94 -4.28 -3.19 9.05
N ASP A 95 -4.18 -3.43 7.75
CA ASP A 95 -3.10 -4.21 7.13
C ASP A 95 -1.74 -3.51 7.22
N VAL A 96 -1.70 -2.19 7.00
CA VAL A 96 -0.54 -1.33 7.24
C VAL A 96 -1.00 0.00 7.85
N VAL A 97 -0.38 0.45 8.93
CA VAL A 97 -0.71 1.72 9.58
C VAL A 97 0.55 2.45 10.05
N VAL A 98 0.54 3.77 9.89
CA VAL A 98 1.47 4.72 10.50
C VAL A 98 0.76 5.35 11.68
N SER A 99 1.17 4.99 12.89
CA SER A 99 0.64 5.54 14.14
C SER A 99 1.74 6.31 14.86
N LYS A 100 1.47 7.59 15.15
CA LYS A 100 2.36 8.44 15.93
C LYS A 100 1.84 8.55 17.35
N ARG A 101 2.73 8.50 18.34
CA ARG A 101 2.37 8.47 19.76
C ARG A 101 1.49 9.66 20.17
N GLU A 102 1.76 10.84 19.62
CA GLU A 102 1.11 12.09 19.99
C GLU A 102 -0.24 12.33 19.30
N ILE A 103 -0.46 11.74 18.12
CA ILE A 103 -1.64 12.04 17.27
C ILE A 103 -2.46 10.80 16.87
N GLY A 104 -1.97 9.60 17.18
CA GLY A 104 -2.62 8.35 16.80
C GLY A 104 -2.37 7.96 15.33
N PRO A 105 -3.29 7.15 14.74
CA PRO A 105 -3.23 6.75 13.34
C PRO A 105 -3.28 7.97 12.41
N SER A 106 -2.26 8.10 11.56
CA SER A 106 -2.09 9.25 10.64
C SER A 106 -2.16 8.84 9.17
N LEU A 107 -1.71 7.62 8.86
CA LEU A 107 -1.86 7.00 7.55
C LEU A 107 -2.21 5.51 7.74
N ALA A 108 -3.15 5.00 6.96
CA ALA A 108 -3.50 3.58 6.93
C ALA A 108 -3.59 3.11 5.48
N ILE A 109 -3.31 1.83 5.25
CA ILE A 109 -3.55 1.15 3.97
C ILE A 109 -4.24 -0.16 4.28
N SER A 110 -5.42 -0.37 3.69
CA SER A 110 -6.04 -1.68 3.64
C SER A 110 -5.75 -2.39 2.34
N VAL A 111 -5.49 -3.68 2.42
CA VAL A 111 -5.10 -4.52 1.29
C VAL A 111 -6.08 -5.67 1.16
N LYS A 112 -6.60 -5.86 -0.04
CA LYS A 112 -7.46 -7.00 -0.35
C LYS A 112 -6.89 -7.79 -1.52
N GLY A 113 -6.88 -9.12 -1.37
CA GLY A 113 -6.57 -10.06 -2.44
C GLY A 113 -7.81 -10.84 -2.87
N THR A 114 -8.10 -10.91 -4.17
CA THR A 114 -9.16 -11.76 -4.72
C THR A 114 -8.62 -12.66 -5.83
N PHE A 115 -8.74 -13.97 -5.65
CA PHE A 115 -8.24 -14.95 -6.62
C PHE A 115 -9.27 -15.27 -7.71
N ASN A 116 -10.54 -15.28 -7.34
CA ASN A 116 -11.64 -15.82 -8.15
C ASN A 116 -12.99 -15.24 -7.70
N ALA A 117 -14.10 -15.76 -8.24
CA ALA A 117 -15.46 -15.40 -7.90
C ALA A 117 -15.77 -13.90 -8.04
N PHE A 118 -15.42 -13.32 -9.19
CA PHE A 118 -15.59 -11.88 -9.46
C PHE A 118 -17.05 -11.40 -9.46
N ARG A 119 -18.02 -12.31 -9.46
CA ARG A 119 -19.43 -11.99 -9.19
C ARG A 119 -19.66 -11.31 -7.84
N ASN A 120 -18.75 -11.50 -6.87
CA ASN A 120 -18.86 -10.97 -5.51
C ASN A 120 -18.20 -9.59 -5.32
N LEU A 121 -17.70 -8.95 -6.39
CA LEU A 121 -16.99 -7.68 -6.29
C LEU A 121 -17.87 -6.54 -5.76
N THR A 122 -19.18 -6.56 -5.98
CA THR A 122 -20.11 -5.58 -5.39
C THR A 122 -20.07 -5.63 -3.86
N ASN A 123 -20.12 -6.83 -3.27
CA ASN A 123 -20.03 -7.00 -1.82
C ASN A 123 -18.67 -6.48 -1.29
N ARG A 124 -17.60 -6.60 -2.09
CA ARG A 124 -16.27 -6.07 -1.74
C ARG A 124 -16.23 -4.55 -1.77
N MET A 125 -16.94 -3.91 -2.69
CA MET A 125 -17.08 -2.45 -2.72
C MET A 125 -17.83 -1.95 -1.48
N GLU A 126 -18.94 -2.59 -1.11
CA GLU A 126 -19.71 -2.22 0.10
C GLU A 126 -18.88 -2.37 1.38
N GLU A 127 -18.12 -3.47 1.49
CA GLU A 127 -17.18 -3.71 2.58
C GLU A 127 -16.12 -2.61 2.67
N ALA A 128 -15.53 -2.21 1.54
CA ALA A 128 -14.54 -1.12 1.49
C ALA A 128 -15.15 0.23 1.91
N ALA A 129 -16.32 0.61 1.37
CA ALA A 129 -16.98 1.85 1.76
C ALA A 129 -17.32 1.88 3.26
N GLY A 130 -17.78 0.75 3.82
CA GLY A 130 -18.05 0.61 5.25
C GLY A 130 -16.80 0.73 6.12
N ASP A 131 -15.68 0.12 5.69
CA ASP A 131 -14.41 0.20 6.40
C ASP A 131 -13.83 1.62 6.40
N CYS A 132 -13.92 2.31 5.27
CA CYS A 132 -13.51 3.72 5.14
C CYS A 132 -14.30 4.61 6.09
N THR A 133 -15.63 4.49 6.05
CA THR A 133 -16.56 5.22 6.91
C THR A 133 -16.24 4.98 8.38
N ASN A 134 -16.06 3.71 8.76
CA ASN A 134 -15.77 3.33 10.14
C ASN A 134 -14.50 4.01 10.68
N LEU A 135 -13.41 4.03 9.92
CA LEU A 135 -12.17 4.65 10.39
C LEU A 135 -12.22 6.18 10.35
N HIS A 136 -12.81 6.79 9.32
CA HIS A 136 -12.88 8.26 9.23
C HIS A 136 -13.82 8.90 10.25
N ILE A 137 -14.83 8.18 10.74
CA ILE A 137 -15.65 8.66 11.88
C ILE A 137 -14.79 8.81 13.14
N ALA A 138 -13.92 7.84 13.43
CA ALA A 138 -13.05 7.89 14.61
C ALA A 138 -11.83 8.80 14.41
N TYR A 139 -11.28 8.82 13.20
CA TYR A 139 -10.06 9.56 12.85
C TYR A 139 -10.30 10.40 11.59
N PRO A 140 -10.96 11.58 11.69
CA PRO A 140 -11.30 12.39 10.52
C PRO A 140 -10.10 12.84 9.68
N ALA A 141 -8.93 13.01 10.31
CA ALA A 141 -7.69 13.41 9.65
C ALA A 141 -6.90 12.24 9.03
N LEU A 142 -7.24 10.98 9.35
CA LEU A 142 -6.54 9.80 8.83
C LEU A 142 -6.46 9.86 7.32
N VAL A 143 -5.27 9.64 6.77
CA VAL A 143 -5.08 9.38 5.35
C VAL A 143 -5.24 7.89 5.11
N TYR A 144 -6.26 7.48 4.37
CA TYR A 144 -6.61 6.09 4.21
C TYR A 144 -6.53 5.65 2.75
N GLY A 145 -5.67 4.66 2.49
CA GLY A 145 -5.53 3.98 1.22
C GLY A 145 -6.25 2.64 1.19
N PHE A 146 -6.76 2.27 0.01
CA PHE A 146 -7.24 0.90 -0.25
C PHE A 146 -6.61 0.33 -1.52
N LEU A 147 -5.90 -0.78 -1.38
CA LEU A 147 -5.29 -1.52 -2.48
C LEU A 147 -6.01 -2.84 -2.69
N HIS A 148 -6.59 -3.05 -3.87
CA HIS A 148 -7.19 -4.32 -4.25
C HIS A 148 -6.40 -5.00 -5.35
N VAL A 149 -5.83 -6.15 -5.04
CA VAL A 149 -5.14 -7.02 -5.99
C VAL A 149 -6.06 -8.15 -6.42
N LEU A 150 -6.27 -8.29 -7.72
CA LEU A 150 -7.09 -9.33 -8.33
C LEU A 150 -6.19 -10.23 -9.20
N ARG A 151 -6.45 -11.54 -9.24
CA ARG A 151 -5.76 -12.39 -10.22
C ARG A 151 -6.29 -12.13 -11.63
N ALA A 152 -5.36 -11.98 -12.56
CA ALA A 152 -5.62 -11.82 -13.98
C ALA A 152 -5.83 -13.18 -14.67
N ASN A 153 -6.76 -14.00 -14.16
CA ASN A 153 -7.03 -15.32 -14.75
C ASN A 153 -7.57 -15.12 -16.17
N ARG A 154 -6.92 -15.75 -17.16
CA ARG A 154 -7.37 -15.70 -18.55
C ARG A 154 -8.47 -16.74 -18.78
N ALA A 155 -9.32 -16.50 -19.78
CA ALA A 155 -10.36 -17.44 -20.20
C ALA A 155 -9.80 -18.83 -20.54
N SER A 156 -8.59 -18.90 -21.09
CA SER A 156 -7.88 -20.16 -21.39
C SER A 156 -7.47 -20.96 -20.15
N ASP A 157 -7.34 -20.30 -19.00
CA ASP A 157 -6.68 -20.85 -17.81
C ASP A 157 -7.68 -21.30 -16.74
N THR A 158 -8.98 -21.05 -16.94
CA THR A 158 -10.03 -21.42 -15.99
C THR A 158 -11.26 -22.00 -16.68
N SER A 159 -11.79 -23.09 -16.13
CA SER A 159 -13.05 -23.69 -16.57
C SER A 159 -14.29 -22.96 -16.04
N THR A 160 -14.13 -22.06 -15.05
CA THR A 160 -15.23 -21.35 -14.40
C THR A 160 -15.33 -19.93 -14.93
N ARG A 161 -16.40 -19.64 -15.68
CA ARG A 161 -16.64 -18.31 -16.29
C ARG A 161 -16.59 -17.15 -15.28
N ASN A 162 -17.04 -17.37 -14.05
CA ASN A 162 -17.05 -16.32 -13.01
C ASN A 162 -15.67 -15.99 -12.44
N ASP A 163 -14.65 -16.78 -12.80
CA ASP A 163 -13.28 -16.61 -12.34
C ASP A 163 -12.39 -16.01 -13.43
N VAL A 164 -12.93 -15.76 -14.62
CA VAL A 164 -12.24 -15.10 -15.74
C VAL A 164 -12.12 -13.61 -15.43
N ALA A 165 -10.91 -13.08 -15.45
CA ALA A 165 -10.62 -11.65 -15.37
C ALA A 165 -10.33 -11.04 -16.74
N ILE A 166 -9.69 -11.82 -17.62
CA ILE A 166 -9.29 -11.41 -18.97
C ILE A 166 -9.90 -12.38 -19.99
N GLU A 167 -10.66 -11.83 -20.93
CA GLU A 167 -11.28 -12.56 -22.03
C GLU A 167 -10.25 -13.06 -23.06
N GLU A 168 -10.66 -13.95 -23.97
CA GLU A 168 -9.79 -14.40 -25.08
C GLU A 168 -9.33 -13.25 -25.98
N SER A 169 -10.15 -12.20 -26.10
CA SER A 169 -9.82 -10.96 -26.80
C SER A 169 -8.70 -10.15 -26.14
N GLY A 170 -8.31 -10.48 -24.91
CA GLY A 170 -7.42 -9.70 -24.06
C GLY A 170 -8.14 -8.62 -23.24
N ALA A 171 -9.45 -8.39 -23.46
CA ALA A 171 -10.20 -7.40 -22.71
C ALA A 171 -10.46 -7.83 -21.26
N VAL A 172 -10.46 -6.86 -20.33
CA VAL A 172 -10.90 -7.08 -18.95
C VAL A 172 -12.42 -7.24 -18.91
N VAL A 173 -12.89 -8.26 -18.19
CA VAL A 173 -14.33 -8.58 -18.09
C VAL A 173 -15.15 -7.44 -17.48
N ASP A 174 -16.40 -7.31 -17.91
CA ASP A 174 -17.29 -6.23 -17.48
C ASP A 174 -17.53 -6.16 -15.96
N SER A 175 -17.48 -7.29 -15.25
CA SER A 175 -17.63 -7.29 -13.78
C SER A 175 -16.51 -6.53 -13.09
N ILE A 176 -15.27 -6.66 -13.57
CA ILE A 176 -14.10 -5.94 -13.05
C ILE A 176 -14.16 -4.47 -13.48
N ARG A 177 -14.61 -4.18 -14.72
CA ARG A 177 -14.80 -2.79 -15.19
C ARG A 177 -15.84 -2.04 -14.36
N ARG A 178 -17.01 -2.64 -14.12
CA ARG A 178 -18.03 -2.06 -13.23
C ARG A 178 -17.53 -1.87 -11.81
N TYR A 179 -16.76 -2.83 -11.30
CA TYR A 179 -16.13 -2.70 -9.99
C TYR A 179 -15.14 -1.53 -9.95
N HIS A 180 -14.28 -1.39 -10.96
CA HIS A 180 -13.41 -0.23 -11.13
C HIS A 180 -14.19 1.08 -11.11
N ASP A 181 -15.26 1.20 -11.90
CA ASP A 181 -16.05 2.43 -11.98
C ASP A 181 -16.71 2.78 -10.64
N ALA A 182 -17.14 1.76 -9.90
CA ALA A 182 -17.70 1.95 -8.57
C ALA A 182 -16.62 2.39 -7.55
N MET A 183 -15.44 1.76 -7.58
CA MET A 183 -14.31 2.15 -6.71
C MET A 183 -13.81 3.56 -7.02
N ALA A 184 -13.86 4.00 -8.28
CA ALA A 184 -13.48 5.35 -8.70
C ALA A 184 -14.38 6.44 -8.07
N ARG A 185 -15.59 6.08 -7.61
CA ARG A 185 -16.50 7.02 -6.93
C ARG A 185 -16.22 7.16 -5.43
N ILE A 186 -15.44 6.26 -4.85
CA ILE A 186 -15.12 6.25 -3.41
C ILE A 186 -13.64 6.57 -3.12
N THR A 187 -12.94 7.19 -4.08
CA THR A 187 -11.55 7.66 -3.92
C THR A 187 -11.48 9.19 -3.98
N ASN A 188 -10.26 9.76 -3.93
CA ASN A 188 -10.00 11.20 -4.00
C ASN A 188 -10.65 12.03 -2.88
N ARG A 189 -10.63 11.54 -1.64
CA ARG A 189 -10.96 12.36 -0.46
C ARG A 189 -9.85 13.38 -0.21
N SER A 190 -10.00 14.60 -0.73
CA SER A 190 -8.96 15.62 -0.64
C SER A 190 -8.96 16.38 0.69
N ASP A 191 -10.12 16.57 1.32
CA ASP A 191 -10.29 17.34 2.55
C ASP A 191 -11.00 16.53 3.66
N ILE A 192 -10.73 16.87 4.92
CA ILE A 192 -11.32 16.20 6.09
C ILE A 192 -12.85 16.32 6.16
N ARG A 193 -13.42 17.37 5.54
CA ARG A 193 -14.86 17.63 5.48
C ARG A 193 -15.53 16.94 4.30
N ASN A 194 -14.78 16.33 3.39
CA ASN A 194 -15.36 15.51 2.34
C ASN A 194 -15.96 14.22 2.95
N ASP A 195 -16.81 13.57 2.16
CA ASP A 195 -17.51 12.34 2.54
C ASP A 195 -16.56 11.32 3.18
N VAL A 196 -16.89 10.90 4.40
CA VAL A 196 -16.13 9.94 5.21
C VAL A 196 -16.08 8.54 4.58
N SER A 197 -16.96 8.26 3.63
CA SER A 197 -17.05 7.02 2.87
C SER A 197 -16.07 6.96 1.69
N ARG A 198 -15.20 7.97 1.56
CA ARG A 198 -14.17 8.03 0.50
C ARG A 198 -12.77 7.89 1.08
N TYR A 199 -11.94 7.14 0.35
CA TYR A 199 -10.51 7.03 0.59
C TYR A 199 -9.76 8.20 -0.04
N GLU A 200 -8.60 8.52 0.51
CA GLU A 200 -7.63 9.46 -0.06
C GLU A 200 -7.02 8.88 -1.34
N ALA A 201 -6.75 7.57 -1.35
CA ALA A 201 -6.26 6.86 -2.50
C ALA A 201 -6.87 5.45 -2.59
N VAL A 202 -7.16 5.01 -3.81
CA VAL A 202 -7.56 3.64 -4.11
C VAL A 202 -6.74 3.16 -5.28
N ALA A 203 -6.28 1.93 -5.23
CA ALA A 203 -5.63 1.29 -6.37
C ALA A 203 -6.20 -0.09 -6.63
N ILE A 204 -6.33 -0.43 -7.91
CA ILE A 204 -6.65 -1.79 -8.37
C ILE A 204 -5.47 -2.29 -9.20
N ALA A 205 -5.04 -3.53 -8.94
CA ALA A 205 -4.01 -4.19 -9.73
C ALA A 205 -4.49 -5.57 -10.16
N LEU A 206 -4.49 -5.84 -11.47
CA LEU A 206 -4.62 -7.20 -11.98
C LEU A 206 -3.24 -7.83 -12.05
N VAL A 207 -3.07 -9.04 -11.52
CA VAL A 207 -1.76 -9.71 -11.42
C VAL A 207 -1.80 -11.05 -12.13
N HIS A 208 -0.86 -11.26 -13.04
CA HIS A 208 -0.73 -12.52 -13.77
C HIS A 208 -0.45 -13.68 -12.80
N PRO A 209 -1.30 -14.72 -12.78
CA PRO A 209 -1.19 -15.81 -11.82
C PRO A 209 -0.20 -16.90 -12.27
N SER A 210 0.22 -16.90 -13.54
CA SER A 210 1.02 -17.96 -14.17
C SER A 210 1.77 -17.43 -15.41
N GLY A 211 2.61 -18.27 -16.00
CA GLY A 211 3.35 -17.97 -17.22
C GLY A 211 4.60 -17.11 -16.99
N GLU A 212 5.18 -16.60 -18.08
CA GLU A 212 6.41 -15.78 -18.04
C GLU A 212 6.20 -14.46 -17.30
N SER A 213 4.99 -13.90 -17.36
CA SER A 213 4.60 -12.67 -16.66
C SER A 213 4.10 -12.90 -15.24
N ILE A 214 4.31 -14.07 -14.64
CA ILE A 214 3.83 -14.35 -13.27
C ILE A 214 4.23 -13.24 -12.29
N ALA A 215 3.29 -12.84 -11.44
CA ALA A 215 3.44 -11.77 -10.45
C ALA A 215 3.63 -10.36 -11.02
N GLU A 216 3.55 -10.19 -12.34
CA GLU A 216 3.55 -8.87 -12.96
C GLU A 216 2.14 -8.28 -12.95
N VAL A 217 2.07 -6.96 -12.78
CA VAL A 217 0.83 -6.20 -12.90
C VAL A 217 0.52 -6.03 -14.38
N VAL A 218 -0.71 -6.32 -14.75
CA VAL A 218 -1.25 -6.09 -16.10
C VAL A 218 -1.18 -4.59 -16.40
N GLY A 219 -0.44 -4.21 -17.44
CA GLY A 219 -0.07 -2.80 -17.68
C GLY A 219 -1.16 -1.93 -18.31
N ASP A 220 -2.20 -2.53 -18.89
CA ASP A 220 -3.29 -1.83 -19.58
C ASP A 220 -4.57 -1.73 -18.73
N PHE A 221 -4.55 -2.19 -17.47
CA PHE A 221 -5.68 -2.03 -16.56
C PHE A 221 -5.29 -1.90 -15.07
N PRO A 222 -5.79 -0.87 -14.36
CA PRO A 222 -6.45 0.32 -14.90
C PRO A 222 -5.52 1.09 -15.84
N LEU A 223 -6.09 1.88 -16.76
CA LEU A 223 -5.31 2.79 -17.60
C LEU A 223 -4.52 3.78 -16.73
N SER A 224 -3.39 4.28 -17.22
CA SER A 224 -2.45 5.09 -16.42
C SER A 224 -3.05 6.42 -15.93
N GLU A 225 -4.02 6.96 -16.66
CA GLU A 225 -4.79 8.15 -16.28
C GLU A 225 -5.89 7.88 -15.26
N SER A 226 -6.25 6.60 -15.03
CA SER A 226 -7.28 6.24 -14.05
C SER A 226 -6.90 6.73 -12.66
N PRO A 227 -7.86 7.23 -11.86
CA PRO A 227 -7.63 7.52 -10.45
C PRO A 227 -7.32 6.26 -9.63
N LEU A 228 -7.50 5.07 -10.19
CA LEU A 228 -7.23 3.78 -9.55
C LEU A 228 -5.89 3.15 -9.98
N ALA A 229 -5.10 3.86 -10.79
CA ALA A 229 -3.80 3.37 -11.25
C ALA A 229 -2.82 3.20 -10.08
N PHE A 230 -2.22 2.02 -9.95
CA PHE A 230 -1.28 1.71 -8.86
C PHE A 230 -0.10 2.69 -8.78
N ALA A 231 0.38 3.19 -9.92
CA ALA A 231 1.48 4.15 -9.98
C ALA A 231 1.22 5.43 -9.18
N ARG A 232 -0.04 5.88 -9.08
CA ARG A 232 -0.43 7.12 -8.40
C ARG A 232 -0.69 6.94 -6.91
N PHE A 233 -0.89 5.70 -6.47
CA PHE A 233 -1.42 5.38 -5.15
C PHE A 233 -0.63 6.03 -4.01
N PHE A 234 0.68 5.90 -4.02
CA PHE A 234 1.53 6.45 -2.97
C PHE A 234 1.70 7.96 -3.07
N ASP A 235 1.77 8.52 -4.28
CA ASP A 235 1.84 9.97 -4.47
C ASP A 235 0.60 10.66 -3.89
N ASP A 236 -0.59 10.07 -4.12
CA ASP A 236 -1.84 10.59 -3.55
C ASP A 236 -1.89 10.47 -2.02
N LEU A 237 -1.41 9.35 -1.46
CA LEU A 237 -1.29 9.19 0.00
C LEU A 237 -0.33 10.22 0.62
N TYR A 238 0.86 10.37 0.04
CA TYR A 238 1.88 11.29 0.56
C TYR A 238 1.43 12.75 0.45
N ARG A 239 0.81 13.11 -0.67
CA ARG A 239 0.24 14.45 -0.87
C ARG A 239 -0.86 14.74 0.15
N ALA A 240 -1.79 13.81 0.37
CA ALA A 240 -2.84 13.97 1.37
C ALA A 240 -2.27 14.08 2.79
N TYR A 241 -1.23 13.30 3.11
CA TYR A 241 -0.56 13.34 4.40
C TYR A 241 0.13 14.68 4.63
N ASP A 242 0.93 15.15 3.68
CA ASP A 242 1.67 16.42 3.81
C ASP A 242 0.71 17.60 3.97
N LEU A 243 -0.37 17.65 3.19
CA LEU A 243 -1.39 18.69 3.32
C LEU A 243 -2.01 18.73 4.72
N ARG A 244 -2.32 17.57 5.31
CA ARG A 244 -3.04 17.49 6.59
C ARG A 244 -2.13 17.65 7.80
N PHE A 245 -0.99 16.97 7.80
CA PHE A 245 -0.17 16.80 8.99
C PHE A 245 1.07 17.67 9.00
N VAL A 246 1.53 18.15 7.83
CA VAL A 246 2.75 18.97 7.73
C VAL A 246 2.37 20.43 7.50
N TYR A 247 1.62 20.74 6.44
CA TYR A 247 1.36 22.13 6.05
C TYR A 247 0.24 22.79 6.84
N THR A 248 -0.87 22.09 7.10
CA THR A 248 -2.02 22.66 7.83
C THR A 248 -1.80 22.66 9.35
N ALA A 249 -0.84 21.89 9.85
CA ALA A 249 -0.56 21.73 11.28
C ALA A 249 0.92 21.99 11.61
N PRO A 250 1.44 23.22 11.43
CA PRO A 250 2.86 23.53 11.62
C PRO A 250 3.38 23.23 13.04
N ALA A 251 2.51 23.29 14.05
CA ALA A 251 2.87 22.90 15.42
C ALA A 251 3.23 21.40 15.58
N LEU A 252 2.76 20.55 14.67
CA LEU A 252 3.03 19.11 14.65
C LEU A 252 4.17 18.75 13.70
N GLU A 253 4.64 19.69 12.88
CA GLU A 253 5.68 19.47 11.88
C GLU A 253 6.92 18.75 12.42
N PRO A 254 7.46 19.04 13.63
CA PRO A 254 8.64 18.35 14.14
C PRO A 254 8.47 16.84 14.32
N ILE A 255 7.23 16.36 14.45
CA ILE A 255 6.91 14.94 14.60
C ILE A 255 6.27 14.34 13.33
N THR A 256 5.66 15.15 12.46
CA THR A 256 4.94 14.69 11.27
C THR A 256 5.75 14.80 9.98
N ARG A 257 6.75 15.68 9.91
CA ARG A 257 7.60 15.87 8.72
C ARG A 257 8.22 14.54 8.29
N ARG A 258 8.09 14.24 7.00
CA ARG A 258 8.65 13.05 6.36
C ARG A 258 10.16 13.25 6.14
N MET A 259 10.94 12.24 6.50
CA MET A 259 12.40 12.30 6.52
C MET A 259 12.99 12.20 5.12
N ILE A 260 14.16 12.80 4.93
CA ILE A 260 15.00 12.62 3.74
C ILE A 260 16.18 11.73 4.12
N TRP A 261 16.47 10.76 3.27
CA TRP A 261 17.54 9.78 3.49
C TRP A 261 18.84 10.21 2.86
N SER A 262 19.95 9.95 3.56
CA SER A 262 21.28 10.11 3.02
C SER A 262 21.49 9.17 1.84
N GLU A 263 22.05 9.66 0.75
CA GLU A 263 22.50 8.83 -0.39
C GLU A 263 23.51 7.76 0.06
N SER A 264 24.24 8.03 1.14
CA SER A 264 25.17 7.08 1.74
C SER A 264 24.51 5.99 2.58
N SER A 265 23.18 5.92 2.66
CA SER A 265 22.51 4.92 3.52
C SER A 265 22.81 3.51 2.98
N PRO A 266 23.22 2.55 3.84
CA PRO A 266 23.53 1.19 3.40
C PRO A 266 22.40 0.49 2.62
N VAL A 267 21.15 0.90 2.83
CA VAL A 267 19.96 0.30 2.22
C VAL A 267 19.68 0.82 0.80
N ILE A 268 20.20 1.98 0.38
CA ILE A 268 19.79 2.63 -0.89
C ILE A 268 20.00 1.73 -2.11
N GLU A 269 21.18 1.12 -2.23
CA GLU A 269 21.52 0.30 -3.40
C GLU A 269 20.59 -0.91 -3.54
N SER A 270 20.34 -1.62 -2.42
CA SER A 270 19.37 -2.73 -2.39
C SER A 270 17.95 -2.25 -2.68
N ALA A 271 17.54 -1.09 -2.13
CA ALA A 271 16.22 -0.54 -2.36
C ALA A 271 15.96 -0.27 -3.84
N ILE A 272 16.91 0.36 -4.54
CA ILE A 272 16.81 0.60 -5.99
C ILE A 272 16.75 -0.73 -6.74
N ALA A 273 17.60 -1.70 -6.39
CA ALA A 273 17.58 -3.03 -7.00
C ALA A 273 16.24 -3.78 -6.80
N SER A 274 15.55 -3.52 -5.68
CA SER A 274 14.21 -4.05 -5.39
C SER A 274 13.06 -3.22 -5.99
N GLY A 275 13.36 -2.17 -6.75
CA GLY A 275 12.38 -1.33 -7.45
C GLY A 275 11.74 -0.22 -6.60
N PHE A 276 12.33 0.14 -5.46
CA PHE A 276 11.91 1.31 -4.69
C PHE A 276 12.52 2.59 -5.26
N LEU A 277 11.89 3.73 -4.96
CA LEU A 277 12.38 5.08 -5.27
C LEU A 277 12.73 5.84 -3.97
N PRO A 278 13.94 5.68 -3.41
CA PRO A 278 14.27 6.26 -2.11
C PRO A 278 14.12 7.78 -2.09
N ARG A 279 13.59 8.31 -0.98
CA ARG A 279 13.46 9.75 -0.74
C ARG A 279 14.80 10.38 -0.39
N LEU A 280 15.60 10.67 -1.42
CA LEU A 280 16.93 11.28 -1.32
C LEU A 280 16.87 12.80 -1.42
N GLY A 281 17.87 13.49 -0.86
CA GLY A 281 18.02 14.95 -0.94
C GLY A 281 18.70 15.54 0.29
N SER A 282 18.72 16.87 0.37
CA SER A 282 19.07 17.63 1.57
C SER A 282 17.83 18.36 2.09
N ASP A 283 17.66 18.40 3.41
CA ASP A 283 16.78 19.40 4.03
C ASP A 283 17.46 20.77 3.80
N GLU A 284 17.09 21.48 2.74
CA GLU A 284 17.34 22.92 2.60
C GLU A 284 16.29 23.73 3.38
#